data_AF-A0ABD0U8L9-F1
#
_entry.id   AF-A0ABD0U8L9-F1
#
_cell.length_a   1.000
_cell.length_b   1.000
_cell.length_c   1.000
_cell.angle_alpha   90.00
_cell.angle_beta   90.00
_cell.angle_gamma   90.00
#
_symmetry.space_group_name_H-M   'P 1'
#
loop_
_entity.id
_entity.type
_entity.pdbx_description
1 polymer ?
#
loop_
_entity_poly.entity_id
_entity_poly.type
_entity_poly.pdbx_seq_one_letter_code
_entity_poly.pdbx_strand_id
1 'polypeptide(L)'
;MKGGNPRLSAQSTLPCLRALVGMAWCDGMKESRLMICPMEVSQDGNRSENRSGEGCILSLIHPKSGNSTWYMLKDGLLQEFHWFKQSYGSWFLGDYVCEDGSLYISTPVDPIFILLPIFCNARLKKGKDQGMFRQIDEILFNNDYPSYQCLVSLAEQSMQLVCEVKEIGSLKFFRLDDSKVLSWLCCKVRHLTTALIKLDKNYAAQEEKETLKEAVSILGEYLKDDPWLRLLCSHLKLDLNETIKESPRIEDDLLFPEKSVASSYPPKGKGCSGTTRTSNGKQSKKLKAETDSHNIKDMFRKISRRAP
;
A
#
# COMPACT_ATOMS: atom_id res chain seq x y z
N MET A 1 -66.49 24.12 6.32
CA MET A 1 -65.41 24.99 6.84
C MET A 1 -64.68 24.26 7.95
N LYS A 2 -63.35 24.40 8.00
CA LYS A 2 -62.34 23.62 8.78
C LYS A 2 -62.06 22.24 8.16
N GLY A 3 -60.95 21.96 7.49
CA GLY A 3 -59.60 22.52 7.58
C GLY A 3 -58.80 21.74 8.63
N GLY A 4 -58.24 20.59 8.24
CA GLY A 4 -57.49 19.70 9.13
C GLY A 4 -56.65 18.70 8.34
N ASN A 5 -55.39 19.06 8.13
CA ASN A 5 -54.35 18.34 7.40
C ASN A 5 -53.92 17.06 8.17
N PRO A 6 -53.80 15.87 7.55
CA PRO A 6 -53.12 14.75 8.19
C PRO A 6 -51.60 14.89 7.99
N ARG A 7 -50.87 15.10 9.09
CA ARG A 7 -49.42 14.99 9.16
C ARG A 7 -49.00 13.55 8.85
N LEU A 8 -48.50 13.33 7.64
CA LEU A 8 -47.66 12.18 7.29
C LEU A 8 -46.29 12.38 7.95
N SER A 9 -45.96 11.54 8.93
CA SER A 9 -44.61 11.41 9.47
C SER A 9 -43.73 10.71 8.44
N ALA A 10 -43.02 11.49 7.63
CA ALA A 10 -41.89 11.01 6.85
C ALA A 10 -40.74 10.69 7.82
N GLN A 11 -40.55 9.40 8.14
CA GLN A 11 -39.30 8.94 8.73
C GLN A 11 -38.28 8.80 7.59
N SER A 12 -37.44 9.82 7.49
CA SER A 12 -36.33 9.96 6.56
C SER A 12 -35.23 8.94 6.84
N THR A 13 -34.98 8.09 5.84
CA THR A 13 -33.68 7.87 5.20
C THR A 13 -32.39 8.02 6.02
N LEU A 14 -31.64 6.90 6.06
CA LEU A 14 -30.18 6.78 5.96
C LEU A 14 -29.32 7.39 7.11
N PRO A 15 -28.93 6.58 8.12
CA PRO A 15 -27.89 6.97 9.07
C PRO A 15 -26.46 6.81 8.52
N CYS A 16 -26.26 6.18 7.35
CA CYS A 16 -24.93 5.69 6.95
C CYS A 16 -24.09 6.66 6.10
N LEU A 17 -24.68 7.72 5.55
CA LEU A 17 -23.98 8.64 4.64
C LEU A 17 -23.24 9.79 5.34
N ARG A 18 -23.43 9.97 6.65
CA ARG A 18 -22.82 11.08 7.41
C ARG A 18 -21.48 10.73 8.07
N ALA A 19 -21.07 9.46 8.06
CA ALA A 19 -19.85 8.99 8.72
C ALA A 19 -18.60 8.95 7.80
N LEU A 20 -18.76 9.20 6.49
CA LEU A 20 -17.65 9.18 5.52
C LEU A 20 -17.07 10.56 5.20
N VAL A 21 -17.63 11.63 5.78
CA VAL A 21 -17.06 12.97 5.67
C VAL A 21 -16.18 13.20 6.90
N GLY A 22 -14.88 12.94 6.74
CA GLY A 22 -13.86 13.32 7.72
C GLY A 22 -13.08 12.18 8.34
N MET A 23 -12.48 11.30 7.53
CA MET A 23 -11.19 10.72 7.93
C MET A 23 -10.09 11.58 7.33
N ALA A 24 -9.92 12.74 7.95
CA ALA A 24 -8.74 13.56 7.77
C ALA A 24 -7.49 12.73 8.11
N TRP A 25 -6.40 13.04 7.43
CA TRP A 25 -5.07 12.50 7.70
C TRP A 25 -4.82 12.41 9.22
N CYS A 26 -4.38 11.23 9.68
CA CYS A 26 -3.82 11.03 11.02
C CYS A 26 -4.80 10.86 12.20
N ASP A 27 -5.82 10.01 12.13
CA ASP A 27 -6.37 9.43 13.38
C ASP A 27 -5.45 8.30 13.87
N GLY A 28 -4.27 8.66 14.40
CA GLY A 28 -3.32 7.74 15.03
C GLY A 28 -1.83 8.03 14.87
N MET A 29 -1.43 8.76 13.82
CA MET A 29 -0.02 9.14 13.59
C MET A 29 0.30 10.45 14.35
N LYS A 30 0.90 10.33 15.54
CA LYS A 30 1.26 11.49 16.38
C LYS A 30 2.47 12.29 15.89
N GLU A 31 3.21 11.77 14.91
CA GLU A 31 4.51 12.30 14.46
C GLU A 31 4.49 12.62 12.96
N SER A 32 5.12 13.75 12.59
CA SER A 32 5.28 14.17 11.20
C SER A 32 6.15 13.17 10.41
N ARG A 33 5.72 12.84 9.19
CA ARG A 33 6.45 11.96 8.27
C ARG A 33 6.71 12.66 6.95
N LEU A 34 7.84 12.34 6.31
CA LEU A 34 8.18 12.84 4.99
C LEU A 34 7.60 11.91 3.91
N MET A 35 6.82 12.47 2.99
CA MET A 35 6.21 11.72 1.90
C MET A 35 6.44 12.41 0.56
N ILE A 36 6.78 11.63 -0.46
CA ILE A 36 6.80 12.04 -1.87
C ILE A 36 5.52 11.53 -2.51
N CYS A 37 4.72 12.46 -3.02
CA CYS A 37 3.50 12.16 -3.76
C CYS A 37 3.56 12.73 -5.18
N PRO A 38 3.07 11.99 -6.18
CA PRO A 38 2.82 12.55 -7.50
C PRO A 38 1.84 13.72 -7.36
N MET A 39 2.22 14.86 -7.93
CA MET A 39 1.32 16.00 -8.10
C MET A 39 0.73 15.88 -9.50
N GLU A 40 -0.60 15.85 -9.61
CA GLU A 40 -1.20 16.02 -10.93
C GLU A 40 -0.92 17.44 -11.42
N VAL A 41 -0.27 17.55 -12.58
CA VAL A 41 -0.20 18.81 -13.31
C VAL A 41 -1.44 18.83 -14.20
N SER A 42 -2.43 19.65 -13.84
CA SER A 42 -3.58 19.87 -14.72
C SER A 42 -3.08 20.36 -16.07
N GLN A 43 -3.45 19.67 -17.15
CA GLN A 43 -3.09 20.09 -18.52
C GLN A 43 -3.73 21.43 -18.92
N ASP A 44 -4.72 21.88 -18.16
CA ASP A 44 -5.14 23.27 -18.16
C ASP A 44 -4.30 24.04 -17.14
N GLY A 45 -3.50 25.01 -17.61
CA GLY A 45 -2.72 25.95 -16.80
C GLY A 45 -3.56 26.85 -15.88
N ASN A 46 -4.85 26.55 -15.70
CA ASN A 46 -5.70 27.15 -14.70
C ASN A 46 -5.51 26.39 -13.38
N ARG A 47 -4.61 26.90 -12.54
CA ARG A 47 -4.58 26.57 -11.10
C ARG A 47 -5.93 26.94 -10.51
N SER A 48 -6.86 25.99 -10.49
CA SER A 48 -7.97 26.02 -9.56
C SER A 48 -7.36 25.84 -8.17
N GLU A 49 -7.12 26.93 -7.46
CA GLU A 49 -6.60 27.01 -6.09
C GLU A 49 -7.47 26.28 -5.03
N ASN A 50 -8.58 25.65 -5.45
CA ASN A 50 -9.57 25.02 -4.57
C ASN A 50 -9.68 23.49 -4.69
N ARG A 51 -8.74 22.78 -5.33
CA ARG A 51 -8.67 21.32 -5.10
C ARG A 51 -7.99 21.11 -3.76
N SER A 52 -8.78 20.73 -2.74
CA SER A 52 -8.23 20.26 -1.48
C SER A 52 -7.22 19.15 -1.82
N GLY A 53 -5.95 19.34 -1.46
CA GLY A 53 -4.89 18.34 -1.69
C GLY A 53 -5.05 17.08 -0.83
N GLU A 54 -6.20 16.92 -0.17
CA GLU A 54 -6.54 15.84 0.74
C GLU A 54 -6.82 14.55 -0.03
N GLY A 55 -5.91 13.58 0.12
CA GLY A 55 -6.16 12.19 -0.23
C GLY A 55 -6.79 11.44 0.95
N CYS A 56 -7.55 10.39 0.66
CA CYS A 56 -8.09 9.49 1.67
C CYS A 56 -7.21 8.24 1.79
N ILE A 57 -6.75 7.93 3.00
CA ILE A 57 -6.01 6.70 3.28
C ILE A 57 -7.02 5.57 3.50
N LEU A 58 -6.81 4.45 2.83
CA LEU A 58 -7.69 3.29 2.84
C LEU A 58 -6.91 2.07 3.34
N SER A 59 -7.47 1.34 4.31
CA SER A 59 -7.02 -0.02 4.62
C SER A 59 -7.71 -0.98 3.66
N LEU A 60 -6.93 -1.66 2.82
CA LEU A 60 -7.38 -2.65 1.84
C LEU A 60 -6.54 -3.92 1.97
N ILE A 61 -6.88 -4.94 1.18
CA ILE A 61 -6.15 -6.22 1.16
C ILE A 61 -5.08 -6.18 0.07
N HIS A 62 -3.85 -6.53 0.42
CA HIS A 62 -2.79 -6.75 -0.55
C HIS A 62 -3.11 -7.96 -1.45
N PRO A 63 -3.06 -7.83 -2.78
CA PRO A 63 -3.71 -8.78 -3.68
C PRO A 63 -3.08 -10.17 -3.74
N LYS A 64 -1.77 -10.28 -3.45
CA LYS A 64 -1.04 -11.55 -3.36
C LYS A 64 -1.13 -12.19 -1.98
N SER A 65 -0.55 -11.52 -0.98
CA SER A 65 -0.45 -12.01 0.41
C SER A 65 -1.79 -12.10 1.15
N GLY A 66 -2.77 -11.27 0.80
CA GLY A 66 -4.05 -11.22 1.52
C GLY A 66 -4.00 -10.44 2.84
N ASN A 67 -2.86 -9.82 3.17
CA ASN A 67 -2.69 -9.04 4.39
C ASN A 67 -3.30 -7.64 4.25
N SER A 68 -3.67 -7.01 5.38
CA SER A 68 -4.09 -5.61 5.40
C SER A 68 -2.92 -4.70 5.01
N THR A 69 -3.17 -3.74 4.12
CA THR A 69 -2.17 -2.79 3.60
C THR A 69 -2.84 -1.45 3.33
N TRP A 70 -2.05 -0.37 3.47
CA TRP A 70 -2.53 0.99 3.28
C TRP A 70 -2.38 1.43 1.83
N TYR A 71 -3.40 2.09 1.33
CA TYR A 71 -3.43 2.76 0.03
C TYR A 71 -3.93 4.18 0.21
N MET A 72 -3.73 5.02 -0.80
CA MET A 72 -4.23 6.38 -0.84
C MET A 72 -5.09 6.57 -2.09
N LEU A 73 -6.33 7.00 -1.89
CA LEU A 73 -7.20 7.46 -2.97
C LEU A 73 -7.10 8.98 -3.02
N LYS A 74 -6.57 9.51 -4.11
CA LYS A 74 -6.42 10.95 -4.33
C LYS A 74 -6.75 11.30 -5.77
N ASP A 75 -7.63 12.29 -5.98
CA ASP A 75 -8.05 12.75 -7.31
C ASP A 75 -8.59 11.63 -8.22
N GLY A 76 -9.19 10.58 -7.62
CA GLY A 76 -9.69 9.41 -8.37
C GLY A 76 -8.60 8.41 -8.77
N LEU A 77 -7.33 8.64 -8.40
CA LEU A 77 -6.24 7.69 -8.57
C LEU A 77 -5.97 6.94 -7.28
N LEU A 78 -5.85 5.61 -7.39
CA LEU A 78 -5.38 4.76 -6.31
C LEU A 78 -3.86 4.71 -6.33
N GLN A 79 -3.26 4.93 -5.17
CA GLN A 79 -1.81 4.94 -4.97
C GLN A 79 -1.44 3.99 -3.83
N GLU A 80 -0.35 3.28 -3.99
CA GLU A 80 0.24 2.44 -2.95
C GLU A 80 1.38 3.16 -2.25
N PHE A 81 1.68 2.77 -1.02
CA PHE A 81 2.77 3.34 -0.24
C PHE A 81 3.99 2.44 -0.24
N HIS A 82 5.11 3.01 -0.62
CA HIS A 82 6.45 2.48 -0.44
C HIS A 82 7.14 3.25 0.67
N TRP A 83 8.04 2.60 1.39
CA TRP A 83 8.85 3.29 2.37
C TRP A 83 10.29 2.79 2.36
N PHE A 84 11.19 3.69 2.73
CA PHE A 84 12.60 3.42 2.86
C PHE A 84 13.10 4.08 4.14
N LYS A 85 13.89 3.35 4.92
CA LYS A 85 14.55 3.88 6.11
C LYS A 85 16.02 3.51 6.09
N GLN A 86 16.85 4.53 6.15
CA GLN A 86 18.27 4.35 6.38
C GLN A 86 18.55 4.27 7.88
N SER A 87 19.40 3.33 8.29
CA SER A 87 19.83 3.22 9.69
C SER A 87 20.47 4.52 10.17
N TYR A 88 20.08 4.96 11.37
CA TYR A 88 20.56 6.20 12.00
C TYR A 88 20.25 7.48 11.19
N GLY A 89 19.20 7.46 10.37
CA GLY A 89 18.70 8.63 9.64
C GLY A 89 17.71 9.47 10.45
N SER A 90 17.68 10.78 10.20
CA SER A 90 16.64 11.71 10.69
C SER A 90 16.44 12.83 9.65
N TRP A 91 15.26 13.45 9.64
CA TRP A 91 14.97 14.57 8.75
C TRP A 91 14.90 15.88 9.52
N PHE A 92 15.50 16.95 8.97
CA PHE A 92 15.26 18.31 9.42
C PHE A 92 14.15 18.93 8.56
N LEU A 93 13.02 19.23 9.21
CA LEU A 93 11.81 19.78 8.61
C LEU A 93 11.59 21.19 9.14
N GLY A 94 12.28 22.17 8.54
CA GLY A 94 12.34 23.53 9.06
C GLY A 94 12.97 23.55 10.46
N ASP A 95 12.20 23.99 11.46
CA ASP A 95 12.65 24.07 12.86
C ASP A 95 12.44 22.77 13.66
N TYR A 96 11.90 21.72 13.02
CA TYR A 96 11.60 20.45 13.66
C TYR A 96 12.55 19.35 13.18
N VAL A 97 12.80 18.37 14.06
CA VAL A 97 13.53 17.14 13.72
C VAL A 97 12.53 15.99 13.72
N CYS A 98 12.43 15.29 12.59
CA CYS A 98 11.74 14.00 12.50
C CYS A 98 12.76 12.90 12.79
N GLU A 99 12.69 12.34 14.00
CA GLU A 99 13.61 11.29 14.47
C GLU A 99 13.52 10.00 13.66
N ASP A 100 12.35 9.67 13.12
CA ASP A 100 12.13 8.40 12.43
C ASP A 100 13.01 8.22 11.18
N GLY A 101 13.31 9.32 10.47
CA GLY A 101 14.19 9.28 9.29
C GLY A 101 13.63 8.53 8.07
N SER A 102 12.43 7.95 8.16
CA SER A 102 11.82 7.21 7.06
C SER A 102 11.34 8.15 5.96
N LEU A 103 11.53 7.74 4.72
CA LEU A 103 10.97 8.36 3.52
C LEU A 103 9.83 7.51 3.01
N TYR A 104 8.66 8.11 2.86
CA TYR A 104 7.51 7.49 2.22
C TYR A 104 7.39 7.97 0.78
N ILE A 105 7.03 7.07 -0.12
CA ILE A 105 6.79 7.37 -1.53
C ILE A 105 5.43 6.77 -1.87
N SER A 106 4.58 7.55 -2.53
CA SER A 106 3.34 7.02 -3.09
C SER A 106 3.46 6.88 -4.60
N THR A 107 3.04 5.75 -5.15
CA THR A 107 3.05 5.49 -6.59
C THR A 107 1.67 5.08 -7.05
N PRO A 108 1.22 5.52 -8.24
CA PRO A 108 -0.05 5.05 -8.79
C PRO A 108 -0.02 3.54 -9.01
N VAL A 109 -1.10 2.86 -8.62
CA VAL A 109 -1.29 1.43 -8.83
C VAL A 109 -2.52 1.21 -9.71
N ASP A 110 -2.49 0.21 -10.59
CA ASP A 110 -3.69 -0.15 -11.36
C ASP A 110 -4.73 -0.79 -10.41
N PRO A 111 -5.93 -0.19 -10.25
CA PRO A 111 -6.96 -0.69 -9.33
C PRO A 111 -7.40 -2.12 -9.61
N ILE A 112 -7.27 -2.61 -10.85
CA ILE A 112 -7.65 -3.99 -11.19
C ILE A 112 -6.86 -4.99 -10.36
N PHE A 113 -5.56 -4.77 -10.08
CA PHE A 113 -4.80 -5.69 -9.23
C PHE A 113 -5.40 -5.81 -7.82
N ILE A 114 -5.76 -4.68 -7.22
CA ILE A 114 -6.31 -4.61 -5.86
C ILE A 114 -7.74 -5.17 -5.79
N LEU A 115 -8.52 -4.98 -6.85
CA LEU A 115 -9.92 -5.39 -6.90
C LEU A 115 -10.12 -6.82 -7.42
N LEU A 116 -9.16 -7.39 -8.16
CA LEU A 116 -9.27 -8.72 -8.75
C LEU A 116 -9.59 -9.82 -7.72
N PRO A 117 -8.96 -9.87 -6.52
CA PRO A 117 -9.34 -10.83 -5.48
C PRO A 117 -10.78 -10.68 -5.02
N ILE A 118 -11.29 -9.45 -4.93
CA ILE A 118 -12.67 -9.15 -4.55
C ILE A 118 -13.62 -9.66 -5.63
N PHE A 119 -13.32 -9.41 -6.91
CA PHE A 119 -14.11 -9.89 -8.03
C PHE A 119 -14.13 -11.42 -8.09
N CYS A 120 -12.99 -12.07 -7.86
CA CYS A 120 -12.90 -13.53 -7.77
C CYS A 120 -13.82 -14.10 -6.69
N ASN A 121 -13.77 -13.53 -5.48
CA ASN A 121 -14.57 -14.00 -4.35
C ASN A 121 -16.07 -13.78 -4.61
N ALA A 122 -16.45 -12.62 -5.16
CA ALA A 122 -17.83 -12.28 -5.43
C ALA A 122 -18.46 -13.06 -6.60
N ARG A 123 -17.64 -13.63 -7.49
CA ARG A 123 -18.09 -14.44 -8.63
C ARG A 123 -18.86 -15.71 -8.21
N LEU A 124 -18.62 -16.23 -7.00
CA LEU A 124 -19.25 -17.46 -6.46
C LEU A 124 -19.15 -18.67 -7.41
N LYS A 125 -18.00 -18.81 -8.10
CA LYS A 125 -17.72 -19.91 -9.03
C LYS A 125 -17.62 -21.24 -8.29
N LYS A 126 -18.37 -22.25 -8.72
CA LYS A 126 -18.33 -23.65 -8.26
C LYS A 126 -17.94 -24.60 -9.40
N GLY A 127 -16.74 -25.17 -9.31
CA GLY A 127 -16.26 -26.14 -10.29
C GLY A 127 -16.07 -25.54 -11.68
N LYS A 128 -16.82 -26.05 -12.67
CA LYS A 128 -16.75 -25.63 -14.07
C LYS A 128 -17.77 -24.55 -14.47
N ASP A 129 -18.60 -24.09 -13.53
CA ASP A 129 -19.50 -22.99 -13.83
C ASP A 129 -18.72 -21.69 -14.11
N GLN A 130 -19.39 -20.72 -14.72
CA GLN A 130 -18.81 -19.41 -14.96
C GLN A 130 -19.07 -18.44 -13.79
N GLY A 131 -19.75 -18.90 -12.73
CA GLY A 131 -20.21 -18.08 -11.61
C GLY A 131 -21.42 -17.18 -11.91
N MET A 132 -21.71 -16.30 -10.96
CA MET A 132 -22.93 -15.48 -10.91
C MET A 132 -22.68 -14.03 -11.29
N PHE A 133 -23.71 -13.40 -11.86
CA PHE A 133 -23.78 -11.95 -12.07
C PHE A 133 -24.23 -11.27 -10.79
N ARG A 134 -23.52 -10.23 -10.36
CA ARG A 134 -23.83 -9.48 -9.14
C ARG A 134 -23.70 -7.97 -9.37
N GLN A 135 -24.38 -7.18 -8.55
CA GLN A 135 -24.27 -5.72 -8.60
C GLN A 135 -22.97 -5.25 -7.95
N ILE A 136 -22.51 -4.06 -8.34
CA ILE A 136 -21.25 -3.49 -7.82
C ILE A 136 -21.25 -3.36 -6.30
N ASP A 137 -22.35 -2.88 -5.73
CA ASP A 137 -22.50 -2.71 -4.27
C ASP A 137 -22.37 -4.05 -3.53
N GLU A 138 -22.94 -5.12 -4.10
CA GLU A 138 -22.83 -6.47 -3.53
C GLU A 138 -21.42 -7.06 -3.66
N ILE A 139 -20.69 -6.70 -4.73
CA ILE A 139 -19.34 -7.21 -4.99
C ILE A 139 -18.33 -6.57 -4.03
N LEU A 140 -18.45 -5.26 -3.81
CA LEU A 140 -17.52 -4.49 -2.97
C LEU A 140 -17.87 -4.55 -1.48
N PHE A 141 -19.00 -5.15 -1.13
CA PHE A 141 -19.41 -5.29 0.27
C PHE A 141 -18.49 -6.27 1.01
N ASN A 142 -17.61 -5.72 1.84
CA ASN A 142 -16.73 -6.48 2.73
C ASN A 142 -16.80 -5.90 4.15
N ASN A 143 -17.28 -6.69 5.11
CA ASN A 143 -17.44 -6.26 6.51
C ASN A 143 -16.10 -5.97 7.19
N ASP A 144 -15.06 -6.74 6.86
CA ASP A 144 -13.74 -6.59 7.48
C ASP A 144 -12.97 -5.40 6.87
N TYR A 145 -13.33 -5.02 5.63
CA TYR A 145 -12.68 -3.94 4.88
C TYR A 145 -13.72 -3.02 4.21
N PRO A 146 -14.42 -2.16 4.98
CA PRO A 146 -15.44 -1.26 4.45
C PRO A 146 -14.87 -0.22 3.47
N SER A 147 -13.56 0.05 3.51
CA SER A 147 -12.84 0.99 2.64
C SER A 147 -13.02 0.71 1.13
N TYR A 148 -13.37 -0.51 0.74
CA TYR A 148 -13.67 -0.84 -0.67
C TYR A 148 -14.86 -0.05 -1.21
N GLN A 149 -15.78 0.42 -0.37
CA GLN A 149 -16.90 1.28 -0.79
C GLN A 149 -16.43 2.63 -1.33
N CYS A 150 -15.26 3.12 -0.92
CA CYS A 150 -14.66 4.33 -1.49
C CYS A 150 -14.19 4.13 -2.94
N LEU A 151 -14.11 2.89 -3.43
CA LEU A 151 -13.58 2.53 -4.74
C LEU A 151 -14.67 2.22 -5.79
N VAL A 152 -15.95 2.48 -5.52
CA VAL A 152 -17.06 2.13 -6.42
C VAL A 152 -16.84 2.65 -7.85
N SER A 153 -16.49 3.92 -8.02
CA SER A 153 -16.28 4.51 -9.35
C SER A 153 -15.11 3.86 -10.11
N LEU A 154 -14.00 3.60 -9.41
CA LEU A 154 -12.84 2.91 -9.97
C LEU A 154 -13.17 1.46 -10.34
N ALA A 155 -13.90 0.78 -9.46
CA ALA A 155 -14.32 -0.59 -9.67
C ALA A 155 -15.25 -0.72 -10.87
N GLU A 156 -16.20 0.21 -11.08
CA GLU A 156 -17.07 0.18 -12.26
C GLU A 156 -16.26 0.28 -13.57
N GLN A 157 -15.26 1.18 -13.61
CA GLN A 157 -14.36 1.32 -14.75
C GLN A 157 -13.52 0.06 -14.97
N SER A 158 -12.94 -0.48 -13.89
CA SER A 158 -12.17 -1.73 -13.92
C SER A 158 -13.01 -2.91 -14.41
N MET A 159 -14.24 -3.05 -13.94
CA MET A 159 -15.14 -4.15 -14.31
C MET A 159 -15.51 -4.13 -15.79
N GLN A 160 -15.60 -2.97 -16.43
CA GLN A 160 -15.84 -2.91 -17.88
C GLN A 160 -14.73 -3.61 -18.69
N LEU A 161 -13.49 -3.60 -18.17
CA LEU A 161 -12.33 -4.20 -18.81
C LEU A 161 -12.24 -5.71 -18.56
N VAL A 162 -12.52 -6.17 -17.33
CA VAL A 162 -12.27 -7.55 -16.91
C VAL A 162 -13.51 -8.42 -16.68
N CYS A 163 -14.71 -7.83 -16.65
CA CYS A 163 -15.97 -8.53 -16.44
C CYS A 163 -16.84 -8.57 -17.70
N GLU A 164 -17.73 -9.56 -17.78
CA GLU A 164 -18.94 -9.49 -18.58
C GLU A 164 -19.96 -8.61 -17.86
N VAL A 165 -20.58 -7.69 -18.61
CA VAL A 165 -21.55 -6.73 -18.09
C VAL A 165 -22.90 -7.04 -18.70
N LYS A 166 -23.93 -7.16 -17.86
CA LYS A 166 -25.33 -7.26 -18.27
C LYS A 166 -26.11 -6.12 -17.68
N GLU A 167 -26.93 -5.48 -18.51
CA GLU A 167 -27.76 -4.37 -18.11
C GLU A 167 -29.24 -4.76 -18.20
N ILE A 168 -29.97 -4.55 -17.10
CA ILE A 168 -31.40 -4.83 -17.01
C ILE A 168 -32.05 -3.57 -16.42
N GLY A 169 -32.75 -2.81 -17.26
CA GLY A 169 -33.27 -1.50 -16.88
C GLY A 169 -32.14 -0.53 -16.59
N SER A 170 -32.11 0.06 -15.40
CA SER A 170 -31.05 0.97 -14.95
C SER A 170 -29.96 0.28 -14.10
N LEU A 171 -30.02 -1.04 -13.97
CA LEU A 171 -29.12 -1.81 -13.11
C LEU A 171 -28.10 -2.57 -13.96
N LYS A 172 -26.83 -2.47 -13.57
CA LYS A 172 -25.73 -3.23 -14.17
C LYS A 172 -25.34 -4.37 -13.25
N PHE A 173 -25.14 -5.53 -13.87
CA PHE A 173 -24.65 -6.73 -13.21
C PHE A 173 -23.35 -7.17 -13.86
N PHE A 174 -22.40 -7.55 -13.04
CA PHE A 174 -21.04 -7.87 -13.44
C PHE A 174 -20.72 -9.32 -13.07
N ARG A 175 -19.98 -9.98 -13.95
CA ARG A 175 -19.40 -11.31 -13.71
C ARG A 175 -17.98 -11.34 -14.26
N LEU A 176 -17.01 -11.70 -13.43
CA LEU A 176 -15.61 -11.76 -13.86
C LEU A 176 -15.41 -12.78 -15.00
N ASP A 177 -14.70 -12.36 -16.05
CA ASP A 177 -14.42 -13.18 -17.22
C ASP A 177 -12.92 -13.54 -17.29
N ASP A 178 -12.63 -14.84 -17.30
CA ASP A 178 -11.25 -15.35 -17.24
C ASP A 178 -10.43 -14.96 -18.49
N SER A 179 -11.08 -14.87 -19.66
CA SER A 179 -10.42 -14.52 -20.93
C SER A 179 -10.08 -13.03 -20.99
N LYS A 180 -10.97 -12.17 -20.48
CA LYS A 180 -10.73 -10.72 -20.38
C LYS A 180 -9.62 -10.41 -19.39
N VAL A 181 -9.61 -11.04 -18.21
CA VAL A 181 -8.52 -10.90 -17.23
C VAL A 181 -7.20 -11.33 -17.84
N LEU A 182 -7.14 -12.48 -18.51
CA LEU A 182 -5.92 -12.96 -19.16
C LEU A 182 -5.41 -12.00 -20.25
N SER A 183 -6.33 -11.46 -21.07
CA SER A 183 -5.99 -10.50 -22.12
C SER A 183 -5.45 -9.19 -21.53
N TRP A 184 -6.06 -8.71 -20.44
CA TRP A 184 -5.57 -7.56 -19.69
C TRP A 184 -4.18 -7.81 -19.10
N LEU A 185 -3.94 -8.98 -18.49
CA LEU A 185 -2.62 -9.38 -17.96
C LEU A 185 -1.55 -9.40 -19.05
N CYS A 186 -1.85 -9.98 -20.22
CA CYS A 186 -0.93 -9.97 -21.36
C CYS A 186 -0.57 -8.54 -21.82
N CYS A 187 -1.54 -7.62 -21.80
CA CYS A 187 -1.29 -6.22 -22.09
C CYS A 187 -0.38 -5.56 -21.04
N LYS A 188 -0.54 -5.92 -19.76
CA LYS A 188 0.32 -5.44 -18.67
C LYS A 188 1.75 -5.94 -18.78
N VAL A 189 1.94 -7.23 -19.07
CA VAL A 189 3.28 -7.80 -19.32
C VAL A 189 3.96 -7.04 -20.46
N ARG A 190 3.29 -6.87 -21.61
CA ARG A 190 3.85 -6.16 -22.76
C ARG A 190 4.20 -4.71 -22.44
N HIS A 191 3.35 -4.02 -21.69
CA HIS A 191 3.61 -2.65 -21.25
C HIS A 191 4.87 -2.61 -20.37
N LEU A 192 4.95 -3.50 -19.37
CA LEU A 192 6.06 -3.55 -18.43
C LEU A 192 7.38 -3.89 -19.13
N THR A 193 7.40 -4.89 -20.02
CA THR A 193 8.57 -5.21 -20.85
C THR A 193 9.06 -3.99 -21.64
N THR A 194 8.13 -3.23 -22.23
CA THR A 194 8.47 -2.00 -22.97
C THR A 194 9.05 -0.92 -22.05
N ALA A 195 8.53 -0.81 -20.82
CA ALA A 195 9.02 0.15 -19.84
C ALA A 195 10.42 -0.22 -19.32
N LEU A 196 10.67 -1.50 -19.01
CA LEU A 196 11.98 -1.99 -18.55
C LEU A 196 13.09 -1.70 -19.57
N ILE A 197 12.84 -2.00 -20.86
CA ILE A 197 13.80 -1.73 -21.95
C ILE A 197 14.13 -0.23 -22.07
N LYS A 198 13.18 0.65 -21.76
CA LYS A 198 13.39 2.11 -21.81
C LYS A 198 14.13 2.64 -20.58
N LEU A 199 13.92 2.04 -19.42
CA LEU A 199 14.46 2.51 -18.14
C LEU A 199 15.93 2.14 -17.98
N ASP A 200 16.31 0.93 -18.40
CA ASP A 200 17.70 0.49 -18.32
C ASP A 200 18.14 -0.14 -19.65
N LYS A 201 19.25 0.39 -20.19
CA LYS A 201 19.86 -0.07 -21.44
C LYS A 201 20.38 -1.51 -21.34
N ASN A 202 20.60 -2.02 -20.13
CA ASN A 202 20.99 -3.41 -19.91
C ASN A 202 19.91 -4.38 -20.42
N TYR A 203 18.62 -4.04 -20.29
CA TYR A 203 17.52 -4.86 -20.82
C TYR A 203 17.51 -4.92 -22.35
N ALA A 204 18.03 -3.91 -23.05
CA ALA A 204 18.08 -3.93 -24.52
C ALA A 204 19.06 -4.98 -25.07
N ALA A 205 20.00 -5.46 -24.25
CA ALA A 205 20.96 -6.51 -24.59
C ALA A 205 20.52 -7.91 -24.11
N GLN A 206 19.44 -8.01 -23.32
CA GLN A 206 18.92 -9.24 -22.74
C GLN A 206 18.01 -9.97 -23.73
N GLU A 207 17.94 -11.30 -23.63
CA GLU A 207 17.00 -12.09 -24.42
C GLU A 207 15.55 -11.69 -24.08
N GLU A 208 14.69 -11.55 -25.08
CA GLU A 208 13.29 -11.17 -24.91
C GLU A 208 12.57 -12.07 -23.91
N LYS A 209 12.89 -13.38 -23.94
CA LYS A 209 12.33 -14.38 -23.03
C LYS A 209 12.67 -14.11 -21.56
N GLU A 210 13.89 -13.67 -21.28
CA GLU A 210 14.33 -13.36 -19.92
C GLU A 210 13.70 -12.04 -19.41
N THR A 211 13.58 -11.05 -20.29
CA THR A 211 12.84 -9.80 -19.95
C THR A 211 11.35 -10.09 -19.68
N LEU A 212 10.75 -11.03 -20.41
CA LEU A 212 9.38 -11.49 -20.18
C LEU A 212 9.24 -12.20 -18.83
N LYS A 213 10.18 -13.08 -18.47
CA LYS A 213 10.19 -13.74 -17.15
C LYS A 213 10.24 -12.70 -16.03
N GLU A 214 11.10 -11.71 -16.14
CA GLU A 214 11.23 -10.66 -15.14
C GLU A 214 9.96 -9.80 -15.03
N ALA A 215 9.36 -9.42 -16.16
CA ALA A 215 8.08 -8.71 -16.17
C ALA A 215 6.96 -9.54 -15.51
N VAL A 216 6.91 -10.84 -15.75
CA VAL A 216 5.94 -11.74 -15.10
C VAL A 216 6.24 -11.89 -13.61
N SER A 217 7.50 -11.91 -13.21
CA SER A 217 7.91 -11.95 -11.79
C SER A 217 7.42 -10.72 -11.02
N ILE A 218 7.65 -9.51 -11.57
CA ILE A 218 7.18 -8.24 -10.99
C ILE A 218 5.65 -8.22 -10.89
N LEU A 219 4.93 -8.61 -11.96
CA LEU A 219 3.46 -8.70 -11.89
C LEU A 219 2.98 -9.78 -10.92
N GLY A 220 3.77 -10.83 -10.75
CA GLY A 220 3.54 -11.91 -9.81
C GLY A 220 3.52 -11.45 -8.36
N GLU A 221 4.08 -10.30 -8.01
CA GLU A 221 3.97 -9.69 -6.67
C GLU A 221 2.55 -9.18 -6.36
N TYR A 222 1.76 -8.90 -7.40
CA TYR A 222 0.40 -8.37 -7.29
C TYR A 222 -0.69 -9.40 -7.61
N LEU A 223 -0.32 -10.64 -7.91
CA LEU A 223 -1.23 -11.69 -8.36
C LEU A 223 -1.15 -12.92 -7.47
N LYS A 224 -2.29 -13.61 -7.32
CA LYS A 224 -2.31 -14.95 -6.76
C LYS A 224 -1.72 -15.94 -7.77
N ASP A 225 -0.92 -16.88 -7.26
CA ASP A 225 -0.29 -17.93 -8.07
C ASP A 225 -1.35 -18.72 -8.87
N ASP A 226 -2.41 -19.13 -8.18
CA ASP A 226 -3.58 -19.79 -8.75
C ASP A 226 -4.83 -18.88 -8.67
N PRO A 227 -5.61 -18.71 -9.76
CA PRO A 227 -5.38 -19.27 -11.11
C PRO A 227 -4.53 -18.36 -12.01
N TRP A 228 -4.27 -17.11 -11.62
CA TRP A 228 -3.90 -16.05 -12.57
C TRP A 228 -2.46 -16.16 -13.07
N LEU A 229 -1.49 -16.29 -12.16
CA LEU A 229 -0.09 -16.37 -12.56
C LEU A 229 0.18 -17.63 -13.39
N ARG A 230 -0.40 -18.77 -12.98
CA ARG A 230 -0.30 -20.02 -13.76
C ARG A 230 -0.95 -19.93 -15.13
N LEU A 231 -2.11 -19.30 -15.24
CA LEU A 231 -2.78 -19.10 -16.52
C LEU A 231 -1.95 -18.20 -17.44
N LEU A 232 -1.37 -17.13 -16.89
CA LEU A 232 -0.49 -16.20 -17.61
C LEU A 232 0.79 -16.91 -18.11
N CYS A 233 1.50 -17.63 -17.24
CA CYS A 233 2.70 -18.38 -17.63
C CYS A 233 2.39 -19.44 -18.70
N SER A 234 1.27 -20.15 -18.56
CA SER A 234 0.83 -21.15 -19.55
C SER A 234 0.57 -20.50 -20.91
N HIS A 235 -0.08 -19.33 -20.92
CA HIS A 235 -0.37 -18.59 -22.16
C HIS A 235 0.91 -18.03 -22.81
N LEU A 236 1.88 -17.60 -22.01
CA LEU A 236 3.17 -17.07 -22.48
C LEU A 236 4.23 -18.15 -22.73
N LYS A 237 3.91 -19.43 -22.47
CA LYS A 237 4.83 -20.58 -22.58
C LYS A 237 6.10 -20.44 -21.72
N LEU A 238 5.93 -19.94 -20.49
CA LEU A 238 6.99 -19.79 -19.49
C LEU A 238 6.88 -20.87 -18.40
N ASP A 239 8.03 -21.30 -17.84
CA ASP A 239 8.05 -22.21 -16.69
C ASP A 239 7.92 -21.41 -15.38
N LEU A 240 6.82 -21.63 -14.66
CA LEU A 240 6.49 -20.96 -13.40
C LEU A 240 7.58 -21.18 -12.32
N ASN A 241 8.22 -22.35 -12.32
CA ASN A 241 9.20 -22.71 -11.28
C ASN A 241 10.54 -21.97 -11.44
N GLU A 242 10.87 -21.52 -12.65
CA GLU A 242 12.02 -20.65 -12.90
C GLU A 242 11.69 -19.22 -12.46
N THR A 243 10.51 -18.72 -12.81
CA THR A 243 10.09 -17.33 -12.53
C THR A 243 9.95 -17.01 -11.04
N ILE A 244 9.50 -17.96 -10.20
CA ILE A 244 9.31 -17.72 -8.76
C ILE A 244 10.63 -17.74 -7.97
N LYS A 245 11.63 -18.51 -8.42
CA LYS A 245 12.90 -18.73 -7.69
C LYS A 245 13.87 -17.55 -7.74
N GLU A 246 13.71 -16.66 -8.72
CA GLU A 246 14.62 -15.52 -8.94
C GLU A 246 14.25 -14.27 -8.14
N SER A 247 13.15 -14.29 -7.37
CA SER A 247 12.81 -13.17 -6.48
C SER A 247 13.75 -13.12 -5.26
N PRO A 248 14.54 -12.04 -5.06
CA PRO A 248 15.05 -11.74 -3.74
C PRO A 248 13.85 -11.30 -2.89
N ARG A 249 13.53 -12.07 -1.85
CA ARG A 249 12.48 -11.71 -0.90
C ARG A 249 12.88 -10.40 -0.19
N ILE A 250 12.29 -9.27 -0.57
CA ILE A 250 12.39 -7.99 0.16
C ILE A 250 11.32 -7.96 1.28
N GLU A 251 10.89 -9.12 1.78
CA GLU A 251 9.70 -9.20 2.66
C GLU A 251 9.98 -9.16 4.16
N ASP A 252 11.24 -9.18 4.63
CA ASP A 252 11.48 -9.31 6.07
C ASP A 252 11.47 -8.00 6.88
N ASP A 253 11.23 -6.83 6.26
CA ASP A 253 11.30 -5.56 7.00
C ASP A 253 10.11 -4.59 6.78
N LEU A 254 9.09 -4.93 5.99
CA LEU A 254 8.04 -3.97 5.57
C LEU A 254 6.77 -3.94 6.45
N LEU A 255 6.75 -4.61 7.60
CA LEU A 255 5.61 -4.56 8.52
C LEU A 255 5.70 -3.31 9.43
N PHE A 256 4.61 -2.54 9.47
CA PHE A 256 4.40 -1.45 10.42
C PHE A 256 4.64 -1.96 11.85
N PRO A 257 5.55 -1.35 12.65
CA PRO A 257 5.65 -1.71 14.06
C PRO A 257 4.42 -1.16 14.80
N GLU A 258 3.47 -2.02 15.14
CA GLU A 258 2.55 -1.77 16.25
C GLU A 258 3.38 -1.73 17.54
N LYS A 259 3.70 -0.53 18.02
CA LYS A 259 4.36 -0.33 19.32
C LYS A 259 3.40 -0.71 20.43
N SER A 260 3.52 -1.93 20.98
CA SER A 260 3.08 -2.21 22.34
C SER A 260 4.03 -1.49 23.32
N VAL A 261 3.49 -0.49 24.02
CA VAL A 261 4.19 0.23 25.09
C VAL A 261 4.46 -0.74 26.25
N ALA A 262 5.72 -1.12 26.44
CA ALA A 262 6.20 -1.71 27.68
C ALA A 262 7.19 -0.75 28.35
N SER A 263 6.67 -0.09 29.38
CA SER A 263 7.35 0.80 30.32
C SER A 263 8.61 0.15 30.92
N SER A 264 9.79 0.71 30.68
CA SER A 264 11.01 0.38 31.41
C SER A 264 11.09 1.21 32.70
N TYR A 265 10.73 0.61 33.83
CA TYR A 265 11.16 1.10 35.14
C TYR A 265 12.52 0.47 35.51
N PRO A 266 13.47 1.23 36.09
CA PRO A 266 14.72 0.67 36.59
C PRO A 266 14.51 -0.03 37.94
N PRO A 267 15.07 -1.24 38.17
CA PRO A 267 14.98 -1.88 39.48
C PRO A 267 16.01 -1.30 40.48
N LYS A 268 15.51 -0.95 41.66
CA LYS A 268 16.26 -0.54 42.87
C LYS A 268 17.10 -1.69 43.41
N GLY A 269 18.29 -1.37 43.95
CA GLY A 269 19.25 -2.32 44.52
C GLY A 269 19.03 -2.72 46.00
N LYS A 270 19.78 -3.77 46.38
CA LYS A 270 20.24 -4.29 47.71
C LYS A 270 20.49 -5.80 47.53
N GLY A 271 21.54 -6.51 47.98
CA GLY A 271 22.78 -6.28 48.74
C GLY A 271 23.26 -7.66 49.29
N CYS A 272 24.57 -7.97 49.21
CA CYS A 272 25.39 -9.01 49.90
C CYS A 272 24.97 -10.52 49.84
N SER A 273 25.82 -11.57 49.82
CA SER A 273 27.26 -11.81 50.14
C SER A 273 27.73 -13.25 49.78
N GLY A 274 29.03 -13.43 49.45
CA GLY A 274 29.89 -14.65 49.64
C GLY A 274 29.80 -15.80 48.60
N THR A 275 30.84 -16.55 48.17
CA THR A 275 32.29 -16.66 48.49
C THR A 275 33.02 -17.49 47.39
N THR A 276 34.23 -17.07 46.98
CA THR A 276 35.41 -17.77 46.38
C THR A 276 35.31 -18.99 45.43
N ARG A 277 36.02 -18.94 44.28
CA ARG A 277 37.32 -19.64 44.00
C ARG A 277 37.95 -19.23 42.65
N THR A 278 39.28 -19.34 42.64
CA THR A 278 40.33 -18.88 41.71
C THR A 278 40.50 -19.66 40.39
N SER A 279 40.91 -19.01 39.28
CA SER A 279 42.25 -19.18 38.66
C SER A 279 42.46 -18.39 37.33
N ASN A 280 43.63 -17.74 37.24
CA ASN A 280 44.54 -17.49 36.10
C ASN A 280 44.06 -16.99 34.72
N GLY A 281 44.29 -15.69 34.46
CA GLY A 281 45.37 -15.26 33.55
C GLY A 281 45.09 -15.14 32.04
N LYS A 282 44.84 -13.90 31.55
CA LYS A 282 45.53 -13.26 30.41
C LYS A 282 45.05 -11.81 30.23
N GLN A 283 45.99 -10.87 30.14
CA GLN A 283 45.76 -9.44 29.93
C GLN A 283 45.36 -9.15 28.47
N SER A 284 44.43 -8.22 28.24
CA SER A 284 44.66 -7.05 27.35
C SER A 284 43.43 -6.11 27.23
N LYS A 285 43.76 -4.81 27.21
CA LYS A 285 43.00 -3.60 26.80
C LYS A 285 41.94 -3.02 27.76
N LYS A 286 42.35 -1.90 28.37
CA LYS A 286 41.55 -0.91 29.09
C LYS A 286 40.35 -0.42 28.25
N LEU A 287 39.18 -0.42 28.90
CA LEU A 287 38.04 0.42 28.56
C LEU A 287 38.45 1.90 28.56
N LYS A 288 38.17 2.60 27.46
CA LYS A 288 38.25 4.07 27.40
C LYS A 288 36.86 4.59 27.78
N ALA A 289 36.82 5.41 28.82
CA ALA A 289 35.62 6.07 29.30
C ALA A 289 34.97 6.87 28.17
N GLU A 290 33.70 6.57 27.89
CA GLU A 290 32.83 7.35 27.03
C GLU A 290 32.52 8.65 27.79
N THR A 291 33.15 9.74 27.36
CA THR A 291 32.95 11.07 27.95
C THR A 291 32.34 11.95 26.86
N ASP A 292 31.30 12.67 27.25
CA ASP A 292 30.58 13.73 26.53
C ASP A 292 29.57 13.30 25.45
N SER A 293 28.38 12.94 25.91
CA SER A 293 27.14 13.08 25.13
C SER A 293 26.84 14.56 24.89
N HIS A 294 27.43 15.13 23.84
CA HIS A 294 27.07 16.48 23.43
C HIS A 294 25.67 16.50 22.81
N ASN A 295 24.79 17.30 23.43
CA ASN A 295 23.48 17.65 22.90
C ASN A 295 23.64 18.14 21.45
N ILE A 296 22.88 17.56 20.53
CA ILE A 296 22.93 17.87 19.09
C ILE A 296 22.75 19.38 18.81
N LYS A 297 22.08 20.13 19.69
CA LYS A 297 21.99 21.60 19.64
C LYS A 297 23.34 22.32 19.67
N ASP A 298 24.36 21.74 20.33
CA ASP A 298 25.69 22.36 20.44
C ASP A 298 26.60 22.08 19.23
N MET A 299 26.34 21.03 18.45
CA MET A 299 27.08 20.78 17.21
C MET A 299 26.84 21.87 16.16
N PHE A 300 25.58 22.34 16.04
CA PHE A 300 25.20 23.31 15.01
C PHE A 300 25.51 24.77 15.37
N ARG A 301 25.72 25.08 16.66
CA ARG A 301 26.13 26.43 17.10
C ARG A 301 27.58 26.76 16.74
N LYS A 302 28.46 25.76 16.61
CA LYS A 302 29.87 25.97 16.26
C LYS A 302 30.08 26.42 14.81
N ILE A 303 29.14 26.13 13.92
CA ILE A 303 29.27 26.44 12.49
C ILE A 303 28.88 27.89 12.20
N SER A 304 27.96 28.48 12.97
CA SER A 304 27.47 29.84 12.71
C SER A 304 28.39 30.98 13.19
N ARG A 305 29.54 30.69 13.81
CA ARG A 305 30.49 31.70 14.33
C ARG A 305 31.78 31.83 13.54
N ARG A 306 31.83 31.30 12.31
CA ARG A 306 32.95 31.52 11.38
C ARG A 306 32.43 32.02 10.04
N ALA A 307 32.04 33.29 10.02
CA ALA A 307 32.11 34.15 8.85
C ALA A 307 32.78 35.45 9.31
N PRO A 308 33.64 36.08 8.49
CA PRO A 308 34.63 37.08 8.91
C PRO A 308 34.04 38.34 9.52
#